data_AF-A0A1F6D8R6-F1
#
_entry.id   AF-A0A1F6D8R6-F1
#
_cell.length_a   1.000
_cell.length_b   1.000
_cell.length_c   1.000
_cell.angle_alpha   90.00
_cell.angle_beta   90.00
_cell.angle_gamma   90.00
#
_symmetry.space_group_name_H-M   'P 1'
#
loop_
_entity.id
_entity.type
_entity.pdbx_description
1 polymer ?
#
loop_
_entity_poly.entity_id
_entity_poly.type
_entity_poly.pdbx_seq_one_letter_code
_entity_poly.pdbx_strand_id
1 'polypeptide(L)'
;MGPSTRARVDYIRGVNSSSTLRNLLARGLLERAGNPEDAREYLYRPTVETLAHLGITKSGELPEYDTIVRELAAFEHTSEPFSKEDDGEGTA
;
A
#
# COMPACT_ATOMS: atom_id res chain seq x y z
N MET A 1 -4.93 -6.14 -7.25
CA MET A 1 -4.48 -5.41 -6.05
C MET A 1 -3.00 -5.68 -5.88
N GLY A 2 -2.16 -4.74 -6.30
CA GLY A 2 -0.71 -4.88 -6.22
C GLY A 2 -0.18 -4.55 -4.82
N PRO A 3 0.99 -5.08 -4.43
CA PRO A 3 1.64 -4.63 -3.22
C PRO A 3 2.01 -3.15 -3.31
N SER A 4 1.96 -2.44 -2.19
CA SER A 4 2.37 -1.02 -2.10
C SER A 4 3.37 -0.80 -0.97
N THR A 5 4.20 0.22 -1.10
CA THR A 5 5.12 0.64 -0.03
C THR A 5 4.39 1.55 0.97
N ARG A 6 4.92 1.67 2.20
CA ARG A 6 4.39 2.65 3.17
C ARG A 6 4.40 4.06 2.60
N ALA A 7 5.50 4.45 1.96
CA ALA A 7 5.67 5.80 1.42
C ALA A 7 4.58 6.14 0.40
N ARG A 8 4.23 5.18 -0.48
CA ARG A 8 3.12 5.33 -1.44
C ARG A 8 1.77 5.48 -0.73
N VAL A 9 1.51 4.68 0.30
CA VAL A 9 0.27 4.78 1.08
C VAL A 9 0.17 6.15 1.77
N ASP A 10 1.27 6.63 2.34
CA ASP A 10 1.32 7.94 3.00
C ASP A 10 1.09 9.08 2.00
N TYR A 11 1.68 8.99 0.80
CA TYR A 11 1.47 9.96 -0.27
C TYR A 11 -0.02 10.07 -0.66
N ILE A 12 -0.68 8.93 -0.87
CA ILE A 12 -2.12 8.90 -1.23
C ILE A 12 -2.98 9.42 -0.08
N ARG A 13 -2.66 9.08 1.18
CA ARG A 13 -3.45 9.48 2.35
C ARG A 13 -3.16 10.89 2.85
N GLY A 14 -2.04 11.48 2.45
CA GLY A 14 -1.54 12.77 2.96
C GLY A 14 -1.12 12.77 4.44
N VAL A 15 -0.98 11.59 5.06
CA VAL A 15 -0.63 11.44 6.49
C VAL A 15 0.23 10.20 6.74
N ASN A 16 0.94 10.16 7.87
CA ASN A 16 1.75 9.01 8.27
C ASN A 16 0.86 7.78 8.62
N SER A 17 1.12 6.65 7.97
CA SER A 17 0.35 5.41 8.11
C SER A 17 1.04 4.34 8.95
N SER A 18 2.13 4.65 9.66
CA SER A 18 2.93 3.65 10.38
C SER A 18 2.13 2.89 11.44
N SER A 19 1.31 3.60 12.22
CA SER A 19 0.45 2.98 13.25
C SER A 19 -0.66 2.13 12.63
N THR A 20 -1.28 2.61 11.54
CA THR A 20 -2.29 1.87 10.78
C THR A 20 -1.73 0.57 10.23
N LEU A 21 -0.59 0.63 9.54
CA LEU A 21 0.07 -0.56 8.97
C LEU A 21 0.47 -1.55 10.07
N ARG A 22 1.03 -1.07 11.19
CA ARG A 22 1.38 -1.92 12.34
C ARG A 22 0.16 -2.64 12.91
N ASN A 23 -0.97 -1.94 13.07
CA ASN A 23 -2.20 -2.53 13.58
C ASN A 23 -2.78 -3.58 12.63
N LEU A 24 -2.78 -3.31 11.32
CA LEU A 24 -3.28 -4.26 10.31
C LEU A 24 -2.39 -5.51 10.22
N LEU A 25 -1.06 -5.34 10.30
CA LEU A 25 -0.11 -6.46 10.36
C LEU A 25 -0.32 -7.30 11.63
N ALA A 26 -0.44 -6.67 12.80
CA ALA A 26 -0.63 -7.38 14.07
C ALA A 26 -1.92 -8.21 14.11
N ARG A 27 -2.93 -7.80 13.33
CA ARG A 27 -4.21 -8.51 13.18
C ARG A 27 -4.21 -9.54 12.04
N GLY A 28 -3.11 -9.69 11.31
CA GLY A 28 -3.02 -10.59 10.15
C GLY A 28 -3.83 -10.14 8.94
N LEU A 29 -4.25 -8.86 8.88
CA LEU A 29 -5.02 -8.31 7.75
C LEU A 29 -4.11 -7.87 6.60
N LEU A 30 -2.88 -7.46 6.92
CA LEU A 30 -1.84 -7.25 5.94
C LEU A 30 -0.72 -8.26 6.16
N GLU A 31 -0.01 -8.56 5.09
CA GLU A 31 1.33 -9.14 5.15
C GLU A 31 2.32 -8.21 4.46
N ARG A 32 3.60 -8.39 4.80
CA ARG A 32 4.69 -7.66 4.17
C ARG A 32 5.75 -8.61 3.62
N ALA A 33 6.33 -8.24 2.49
CA ALA A 33 7.49 -8.88 1.89
C ALA A 33 8.60 -7.84 1.69
N GLY A 34 9.86 -8.29 1.59
CA GLY A 34 10.96 -7.40 1.22
C GLY A 34 10.72 -6.81 -0.18
N ASN A 35 11.10 -5.55 -0.38
CA ASN A 35 11.05 -4.94 -1.70
C ASN A 35 12.30 -5.33 -2.52
N PRO A 36 12.16 -6.01 -3.67
CA PRO A 36 13.31 -6.42 -4.49
C PRO A 36 14.06 -5.24 -5.11
N GLU A 37 13.42 -4.08 -5.26
CA GLU A 37 14.04 -2.88 -5.85
C GLU A 37 14.73 -2.00 -4.79
N ASP A 38 14.38 -2.16 -3.51
CA ASP A 38 14.92 -1.36 -2.41
C ASP A 38 14.87 -2.15 -1.10
N ALA A 39 16.01 -2.68 -0.67
CA ALA A 39 16.11 -3.51 0.53
C ALA A 39 15.72 -2.77 1.83
N ARG A 40 15.64 -1.43 1.82
CA ARG A 40 15.22 -0.62 2.98
C ARG A 40 13.71 -0.54 3.11
N GLU A 41 12.96 -1.00 2.11
CA GLU A 41 11.51 -0.93 2.08
C GLU A 41 10.82 -2.29 2.14
N TYR A 42 9.56 -2.23 2.59
CA TYR A 42 8.65 -3.37 2.56
C TYR A 42 7.50 -3.10 1.60
N LEU A 43 7.08 -4.16 0.93
CA LEU A 43 5.88 -4.25 0.12
C LEU A 43 4.76 -4.86 0.95
N TYR A 44 3.66 -4.12 1.11
CA TYR A 44 2.49 -4.51 1.89
C TYR A 44 1.36 -4.96 0.97
N ARG A 45 0.68 -6.05 1.32
CA ARG A 45 -0.50 -6.53 0.58
C ARG A 45 -1.59 -7.10 1.50
N PRO A 46 -2.87 -6.99 1.11
CA PRO A 46 -3.96 -7.67 1.80
C PRO A 46 -3.78 -9.18 1.82
N THR A 47 -4.07 -9.79 2.96
CA THR A 47 -4.15 -11.25 3.12
C THR A 47 -5.55 -11.76 2.72
N VAL A 48 -5.71 -13.09 2.72
CA VAL A 48 -7.01 -13.72 2.52
C VAL A 48 -7.98 -13.42 3.68
N GLU A 49 -7.44 -13.25 4.89
CA GLU A 49 -8.20 -12.86 6.08
C GLU A 49 -8.83 -11.47 5.92
N THR A 50 -8.18 -10.54 5.21
CA THR A 50 -8.79 -9.25 4.86
C THR A 50 -10.00 -9.41 3.97
N LEU A 51 -9.92 -10.25 2.93
CA LEU A 51 -11.05 -10.49 2.04
C LEU A 51 -12.21 -11.13 2.81
N ALA A 52 -11.92 -12.13 3.65
CA ALA A 52 -12.90 -12.76 4.51
C ALA A 52 -13.54 -11.77 5.50
N HIS A 53 -12.75 -10.86 6.08
CA HIS A 53 -13.26 -9.81 6.99
C HIS A 53 -14.20 -8.83 6.28
N LEU A 54 -13.97 -8.59 4.98
CA LEU A 54 -14.83 -7.76 4.12
C LEU A 54 -16.03 -8.53 3.54
N GLY A 55 -16.12 -9.85 3.77
CA GLY A 55 -17.21 -10.69 3.26
C GLY A 55 -17.12 -11.00 1.77
N ILE A 56 -15.92 -10.92 1.18
CA ILE A 56 -15.67 -11.18 -0.25
C ILE A 56 -14.61 -12.26 -0.44
N THR A 57 -14.57 -12.87 -1.62
CA THR A 57 -13.62 -13.96 -1.94
C THR A 57 -12.47 -13.50 -2.83
N LYS A 58 -12.65 -12.40 -3.55
CA LYS A 58 -11.65 -11.83 -4.46
C LYS A 58 -11.75 -10.32 -4.49
N SER A 59 -10.61 -9.66 -4.73
CA SER A 59 -10.56 -8.18 -4.75
C SER A 59 -11.50 -7.53 -5.76
N GLY A 60 -11.82 -8.18 -6.88
CA GLY A 60 -12.75 -7.67 -7.89
C GLY A 60 -14.22 -7.63 -7.47
N GLU A 61 -14.57 -8.17 -6.29
CA GLU A 61 -15.91 -8.07 -5.71
C GLU A 61 -16.08 -6.81 -4.86
N LEU A 62 -15.02 -6.02 -4.67
CA LEU A 62 -15.12 -4.74 -3.98
C LEU A 62 -16.09 -3.81 -4.73
N PRO A 63 -16.96 -3.08 -4.02
CA PRO A 63 -17.78 -2.05 -4.64
C PRO A 63 -16.91 -1.09 -5.46
N GLU A 64 -17.39 -0.75 -6.66
CA GLU A 64 -16.74 0.23 -7.54
C GLU A 64 -15.30 -0.10 -7.96
N TYR A 65 -14.89 -1.38 -7.87
CA TYR A 65 -13.53 -1.84 -8.17
C TYR A 65 -12.99 -1.28 -9.50
N ASP A 66 -13.72 -1.47 -10.59
CA ASP A 66 -13.26 -1.06 -11.92
C ASP A 66 -13.13 0.46 -12.05
N THR A 67 -14.01 1.22 -11.39
CA THR A 67 -13.97 2.69 -11.38
C THR A 67 -12.73 3.16 -10.63
N ILE A 68 -12.52 2.70 -9.40
CA ILE A 68 -11.39 3.08 -8.54
C ILE A 68 -10.06 2.71 -9.21
N VAL A 69 -9.95 1.51 -9.81
CA VAL A 69 -8.72 1.07 -10.50
C VAL A 69 -8.39 2.00 -11.67
N ARG A 70 -9.39 2.42 -12.45
CA ARG A 70 -9.20 3.36 -13.57
C ARG A 70 -8.79 4.75 -13.08
N GLU A 71 -9.46 5.25 -12.05
CA GLU A 71 -9.16 6.57 -11.48
C GLU A 71 -7.76 6.62 -10.87
N LEU A 72 -7.36 5.57 -10.15
CA LEU A 72 -6.02 5.48 -9.57
C LEU A 72 -4.94 5.45 -10.65
N ALA A 73 -5.14 4.68 -11.73
CA ALA A 73 -4.23 4.68 -12.87
C ALA A 73 -4.13 6.07 -13.53
N ALA A 74 -5.25 6.76 -13.72
CA ALA A 74 -5.25 8.12 -14.27
C ALA A 74 -4.57 9.15 -13.34
N PHE A 75 -4.76 9.01 -12.03
CA PHE A 75 -4.09 9.84 -11.03
C PHE A 75 -2.57 9.68 -11.08
N GLU A 76 -2.08 8.44 -11.17
CA GLU A 76 -0.64 8.14 -11.28
C GLU A 76 -0.01 8.67 -12.57
N HIS A 77 -0.78 8.81 -13.66
CA HIS A 77 -0.30 9.42 -14.91
C HIS A 77 -0.26 10.96 -14.86
N THR A 78 -1.04 11.59 -13.99
CA THR A 78 -1.18 13.05 -13.91
C THR A 78 -0.31 13.66 -12.83
N SER A 79 0.02 12.88 -11.79
CA SER A 79 0.96 13.27 -10.74
C SER A 79 2.40 13.06 -11.22
N GLU A 80 3.33 13.95 -10.83
CA GLU A 80 4.76 13.69 -11.03
C GLU A 80 5.09 12.30 -10.47
N PRO A 81 5.91 11.49 -11.18
CA PRO A 81 6.28 10.18 -10.67
C PRO A 81 6.84 10.36 -9.27
N PHE A 82 6.29 9.59 -8.32
CA PHE A 82 6.73 9.56 -6.92
C PHE A 82 8.25 9.30 -6.91
N SER A 83 9.02 10.38 -6.83
CA SER A 83 10.46 10.36 -6.78
C SER A 83 10.76 10.19 -5.31
N LYS A 84 11.29 9.02 -4.94
CA LYS A 84 11.79 8.78 -3.59
C LYS A 84 12.85 9.84 -3.32
N GLU A 85 12.54 10.84 -2.50
CA GLU A 85 13.57 11.61 -1.82
C GLU A 85 14.32 10.61 -0.95
N ASP A 86 15.59 10.41 -1.29
CA ASP A 86 16.50 9.56 -0.55
C ASP A 86 16.73 10.22 0.80
N ASP A 87 15.95 9.82 1.81
CA ASP A 87 16.25 10.08 3.22
C ASP A 87 17.52 9.29 3.59
N GLY A 88 18.64 9.77 3.05
CA GLY A 88 19.99 9.34 3.32
C GLY A 88 20.71 10.39 4.16
N GLU A 89 20.34 10.53 5.44
CA GLU A 89 21.17 11.10 6.51
C GLU A 89 20.46 10.82 7.84
N GLY A 90 21.02 10.29 8.93
CA GLY A 90 22.38 10.02 9.34
C GLY A 90 22.41 10.09 10.88
N THR A 91 23.06 9.10 11.50
CA THR A 91 23.65 9.12 12.86
C THR A 91 22.75 9.12 14.11
N ALA A 92 22.80 8.02 14.89
CA ALA A 92 23.68 7.87 16.06
C ALA A 92 23.63 6.41 16.59
#